data_AF-A0AAN6YYN8-F1
#
_entry.id   AF-A0AAN6YYN8-F1
#
_cell.length_a   1.000
_cell.length_b   1.000
_cell.length_c   1.000
_cell.angle_alpha   90.00
_cell.angle_beta   90.00
_cell.angle_gamma   90.00
#
_symmetry.space_group_name_H-M   'P 1'
#
loop_
_entity.id
_entity.type
_entity.pdbx_description
1 polymer ?
#
loop_
_entity_poly.entity_id
_entity_poly.type
_entity_poly.pdbx_seq_one_letter_code
_entity_poly.pdbx_strand_id
1 'polypeptide(L)'
;MLFRRVAFSFIGLLLSGHAVVFAQTASSPPAWQTGSITEDGTCGPNSPGKWVCTPTWGACCGPNGLCGRKEACGTGCQPGYGNCNAPPWTGIPSPDGSCGGTSLYNCTGSAFGACCSSGGRCGDTTSHCGTGCQPLFGKCPPSNVTTDGSCGSANGGNICTGSAFGDCCSAQGYCGGTLAHCGAGCQAGFGTCSGGSGSISIDGECGSKNGKTCKGSAFGDCCSGSGFCGGTADHCGAGCQSGFGTCSTPSNVSSDGRCGANGKSCAGSAFGTCCSSGGYCGGTTDHCGAGCQASFGSCSTGSGTISTDGQCGTKNGKTCTGSGFGNCCSPAGYCGTTADHCTAGCQLGFGTCSSGSNTISTDGKCGSNGKTCAGSAFGTCCSSVGNCGSTADHCGQGWLVLVSPPLTLGILLPDKAADDTSLWIARRASRARAL
;
A
#
# COMPACT_ATOMS: atom_id res chain seq x y z
N MET A 1 68.95 -40.98 17.65
CA MET A 1 69.71 -40.22 16.63
C MET A 1 69.03 -38.86 16.47
N LEU A 2 69.69 -37.72 16.35
CA LEU A 2 71.09 -37.35 16.62
C LEU A 2 71.10 -35.83 16.93
N PHE A 3 72.11 -35.35 17.67
CA PHE A 3 72.27 -33.93 18.00
C PHE A 3 72.36 -33.01 16.77
N ARG A 4 71.89 -31.77 16.91
CA ARG A 4 72.79 -30.60 16.84
C ARG A 4 72.19 -29.30 17.38
N ARG A 5 72.84 -28.75 18.41
CA ARG A 5 72.84 -27.31 18.72
C ARG A 5 73.85 -26.63 17.79
N VAL A 6 73.56 -25.42 17.33
CA VAL A 6 74.55 -24.43 16.89
C VAL A 6 74.12 -23.08 17.44
N ALA A 7 75.06 -22.39 18.10
CA ALA A 7 74.94 -21.00 18.54
C ALA A 7 75.94 -20.14 17.74
N PHE A 8 76.14 -18.87 18.13
CA PHE A 8 76.88 -17.79 17.44
C PHE A 8 76.05 -17.02 16.37
N SER A 9 76.13 -15.70 16.26
CA SER A 9 76.73 -14.68 17.15
C SER A 9 76.08 -13.31 16.94
N PHE A 10 76.32 -12.36 17.86
CA PHE A 10 76.01 -10.94 17.68
C PHE A 10 76.90 -10.29 16.62
N ILE A 11 76.31 -9.38 15.83
CA ILE A 11 76.86 -8.11 15.32
C ILE A 11 75.65 -7.30 14.85
N GLY A 12 75.64 -5.98 15.07
CA GLY A 12 74.58 -5.11 14.54
C GLY A 12 75.14 -3.75 14.14
N LEU A 13 74.35 -2.99 13.36
CA LEU A 13 74.39 -1.52 13.35
C LEU A 13 73.14 -0.91 12.68
N LEU A 14 72.56 0.12 13.32
CA LEU A 14 72.01 1.40 12.81
C LEU A 14 71.84 1.54 11.28
N LEU A 15 70.80 2.15 10.67
CA LEU A 15 69.90 3.28 10.98
C LEU A 15 68.55 3.06 10.23
N SER A 16 67.43 3.78 10.41
CA SER A 16 66.93 4.76 11.41
C SER A 16 65.39 4.91 11.22
N GLY A 17 64.69 5.62 12.13
CA GLY A 17 63.25 5.89 11.98
C GLY A 17 62.65 6.63 13.18
N HIS A 18 62.52 7.95 13.07
CA HIS A 18 62.12 8.85 14.16
C HIS A 18 60.74 8.53 14.75
N ALA A 19 60.69 8.26 16.07
CA ALA A 19 59.48 8.37 16.88
C ALA A 19 59.64 9.55 17.84
N VAL A 20 58.77 10.56 17.71
CA VAL A 20 58.75 11.73 18.60
C VAL A 20 58.16 11.31 19.94
N VAL A 21 59.02 11.05 20.92
CA VAL A 21 58.59 10.86 22.30
C VAL A 21 58.26 12.23 22.89
N PHE A 22 56.97 12.51 23.08
CA PHE A 22 56.55 13.58 23.97
C PHE A 22 56.98 13.22 25.40
N ALA A 23 58.08 13.82 25.84
CA ALA A 23 58.49 13.77 27.23
C ALA A 23 57.48 14.57 28.07
N GLN A 24 56.44 13.91 28.57
CA GLN A 24 55.69 14.43 29.71
C GLN A 24 56.59 14.31 30.93
N THR A 25 56.91 15.45 31.53
CA THR A 25 57.64 15.53 32.79
C THR A 25 56.91 14.73 33.86
N ALA A 26 57.61 13.78 34.50
CA ALA A 26 57.10 13.13 35.69
C ALA A 26 57.02 14.14 36.84
N SER A 27 55.88 14.83 36.97
CA SER A 27 55.55 15.50 38.23
C SER A 27 55.47 14.45 39.33
N SER A 28 56.06 14.75 40.48
CA SER A 28 55.94 13.91 41.67
C SER A 28 54.46 13.60 41.95
N PRO A 29 54.09 12.35 42.28
CA PRO A 29 52.71 12.02 42.62
C PRO A 29 52.22 12.92 43.76
N PRO A 30 50.96 13.40 43.72
CA PRO A 30 50.44 14.30 44.73
C PRO A 30 50.43 13.63 46.11
N ALA A 31 50.74 14.39 47.17
CA ALA A 31 51.09 13.87 48.50
C ALA A 31 50.07 12.89 49.11
N TRP A 32 48.79 13.00 48.76
CA TRP A 32 47.73 12.07 49.18
C TRP A 32 47.90 10.64 48.66
N GLN A 33 48.76 10.39 47.67
CA GLN A 33 49.11 9.04 47.18
C GLN A 33 50.24 8.36 47.96
N THR A 34 50.89 9.08 48.88
CA THR A 34 52.08 8.60 49.61
C THR A 34 51.90 8.51 51.13
N GLY A 35 50.72 8.87 51.65
CA GLY A 35 50.39 8.75 53.07
C GLY A 35 49.76 7.41 53.43
N SER A 36 49.74 7.10 54.73
CA SER A 36 49.08 5.90 55.25
C SER A 36 47.56 5.99 55.03
N ILE A 37 46.94 4.89 54.58
CA ILE A 37 45.51 4.83 54.27
C ILE A 37 44.64 4.71 55.52
N THR A 38 43.50 5.40 55.54
CA THR A 38 42.55 5.31 56.66
C THR A 38 41.80 3.98 56.70
N GLU A 39 41.69 3.39 57.89
CA GLU A 39 40.89 2.20 58.17
C GLU A 39 39.47 2.54 58.63
N ASP A 40 39.26 3.70 59.25
CA ASP A 40 37.99 4.13 59.89
C ASP A 40 37.24 5.25 59.13
N GLY A 41 37.82 5.75 58.04
CA GLY A 41 37.26 6.85 57.25
C GLY A 41 37.62 8.25 57.76
N THR A 42 38.42 8.38 58.83
CA THR A 42 39.00 9.67 59.25
C THR A 42 40.20 10.05 58.39
N CYS A 43 40.47 11.34 58.22
CA CYS A 43 41.54 11.85 57.37
C CYS A 43 42.04 13.21 57.82
N GLY A 44 43.11 13.69 57.19
CA GLY A 44 43.54 15.07 57.37
C GLY A 44 44.67 15.23 58.39
N PRO A 45 45.17 16.47 58.57
CA PRO A 45 46.32 16.77 59.41
C PRO A 45 46.04 16.57 60.91
N ASN A 46 44.76 16.57 61.30
CA ASN A 46 44.30 16.41 62.68
C ASN A 46 44.05 14.94 63.05
N SER A 47 44.11 14.02 62.08
CA SER A 47 44.01 12.59 62.35
C SER A 47 45.32 12.06 62.95
N PRO A 48 45.29 11.13 63.92
CA PRO A 48 46.49 10.74 64.68
C PRO A 48 47.60 10.11 63.82
N GLY A 49 47.23 9.50 62.68
CA GLY A 49 48.18 8.94 61.70
C GLY A 49 48.39 9.78 60.44
N LYS A 50 47.84 11.00 60.36
CA LYS A 50 47.86 11.84 59.14
C LYS A 50 47.31 11.10 57.91
N TRP A 51 46.19 10.41 58.11
CA TRP A 51 45.63 9.45 57.17
C TRP A 51 45.12 10.10 55.88
N VAL A 52 45.30 9.39 54.77
CA VAL A 52 44.80 9.75 53.43
C VAL A 52 43.57 8.93 53.08
N CYS A 53 42.66 9.54 52.32
CA CYS A 53 41.42 8.91 51.92
C CYS A 53 41.60 7.87 50.81
N THR A 54 41.05 6.68 51.05
CA THR A 54 40.86 5.66 50.02
C THR A 54 39.53 5.85 49.31
N PRO A 55 39.40 5.45 48.03
CA PRO A 55 38.13 5.54 47.32
C PRO A 55 37.03 4.63 47.91
N THR A 56 37.37 3.71 48.82
CA THR A 56 36.44 2.96 49.69
C THR A 56 35.55 3.89 50.52
N TRP A 57 36.16 4.81 51.29
CA TRP A 57 35.46 5.81 52.09
C TRP A 57 35.08 7.05 51.26
N GLY A 58 35.73 7.24 50.11
CA GLY A 58 35.53 8.34 49.18
C GLY A 58 36.80 9.15 49.02
N ALA A 59 37.15 9.50 47.79
CA ALA A 59 38.48 10.00 47.44
C ALA A 59 38.85 11.37 48.03
N CYS A 60 37.91 12.12 48.60
CA CYS A 60 38.12 13.48 49.09
C CYS A 60 38.12 13.53 50.62
N CYS A 61 39.11 14.20 51.21
CA CYS A 61 39.13 14.47 52.65
C CYS A 61 38.39 15.78 52.92
N GLY A 62 37.24 15.71 53.58
CA GLY A 62 36.39 16.87 53.86
C GLY A 62 36.96 17.79 54.95
N PRO A 63 36.43 19.02 55.08
CA PRO A 63 36.87 19.99 56.09
C PRO A 63 36.69 19.50 57.53
N ASN A 64 35.78 18.55 57.76
CA ASN A 64 35.51 17.89 59.04
C ASN A 64 36.49 16.72 59.35
N GLY A 65 37.49 16.45 58.51
CA GLY A 65 38.44 15.35 58.73
C GLY A 65 37.83 13.96 58.49
N LEU A 66 36.77 13.88 57.67
CA LEU A 66 36.19 12.62 57.23
C LEU A 66 36.33 12.47 55.71
N CYS A 67 36.60 11.25 55.26
CA CYS A 67 36.59 10.90 53.86
C CYS A 67 35.17 10.88 53.30
N GLY A 68 35.04 11.26 52.03
CA GLY A 68 33.76 11.28 51.37
C GLY A 68 33.85 11.57 49.88
N ARG A 69 32.67 11.81 49.31
CA ARG A 69 32.48 12.05 47.87
C ARG A 69 32.04 13.50 47.67
N LYS A 70 30.96 13.73 46.93
CA LYS A 70 30.45 15.03 46.48
C LYS A 70 30.54 16.15 47.52
N GLU A 71 30.10 15.91 48.76
CA GLU A 71 30.07 16.89 49.85
C GLU A 71 31.48 17.16 50.42
N ALA A 72 32.32 16.12 50.52
CA ALA A 72 33.70 16.23 51.00
C ALA A 72 34.68 16.76 49.94
N CYS A 73 34.36 16.62 48.65
CA CYS A 73 35.10 17.21 47.51
C CYS A 73 34.76 18.70 47.30
N GLY A 74 33.82 19.26 48.06
CA GLY A 74 33.42 20.66 47.95
C GLY A 74 34.41 21.63 48.60
N THR A 75 33.91 22.85 48.88
CA THR A 75 34.67 23.91 49.56
C THR A 75 35.25 23.41 50.89
N GLY A 76 36.56 23.53 51.06
CA GLY A 76 37.27 23.08 52.28
C GLY A 76 37.83 21.65 52.22
N CYS A 77 37.76 20.97 51.08
CA CYS A 77 38.49 19.72 50.86
C CYS A 77 40.01 19.90 51.10
N GLN A 78 40.66 18.88 51.66
CA GLN A 78 42.07 18.91 52.09
C GLN A 78 43.00 18.18 51.09
N PRO A 79 43.68 18.88 50.16
CA PRO A 79 44.39 18.25 49.03
C PRO A 79 45.68 17.49 49.40
N GLY A 80 46.16 17.63 50.65
CA GLY A 80 47.25 16.79 51.17
C GLY A 80 46.80 15.39 51.61
N TYR A 81 45.48 15.20 51.78
CA TYR A 81 44.89 14.00 52.41
C TYR A 81 43.75 13.38 51.59
N GLY A 82 43.40 13.96 50.45
CA GLY A 82 42.47 13.40 49.47
C GLY A 82 42.53 14.17 48.13
N ASN A 83 41.91 13.60 47.11
CA ASN A 83 41.88 14.17 45.76
C ASN A 83 40.73 15.18 45.58
N CYS A 84 40.94 16.42 45.98
CA CYS A 84 39.92 17.47 45.92
C CYS A 84 39.50 17.90 44.50
N ASN A 85 40.25 17.50 43.48
CA ASN A 85 39.90 17.72 42.07
C ASN A 85 39.33 16.45 41.41
N ALA A 86 38.87 15.48 42.20
CA ALA A 86 38.22 14.29 41.68
C ALA A 86 36.99 14.69 40.84
N PRO A 87 36.91 14.30 39.55
CA PRO A 87 35.74 14.61 38.74
C PRO A 87 34.49 13.92 39.31
N PRO A 88 33.28 14.44 39.02
CA PRO A 88 32.03 13.74 39.33
C PRO A 88 32.11 12.32 38.74
N TRP A 89 31.94 11.31 39.60
CA TRP A 89 32.30 9.91 39.29
C TRP A 89 31.71 9.42 37.96
N THR A 90 32.57 9.44 36.93
CA THR A 90 32.40 8.74 35.66
C THR A 90 33.54 7.72 35.60
N GLY A 91 33.18 6.45 35.46
CA GLY A 91 34.07 5.34 35.82
C GLY A 91 35.33 5.28 34.96
N ILE A 92 36.48 5.11 35.61
CA ILE A 92 37.74 4.78 34.94
C ILE A 92 37.58 3.38 34.29
N PRO A 93 37.79 3.24 32.97
CA PRO A 93 37.78 1.94 32.31
C PRO A 93 38.82 1.00 32.93
N SER A 94 38.39 -0.22 33.28
CA SER A 94 39.23 -1.20 33.98
C SER A 94 40.53 -1.49 33.21
N PRO A 95 41.72 -1.28 33.83
CA PRO A 95 43.01 -1.51 33.18
C PRO A 95 43.49 -2.96 33.29
N ASP A 96 42.93 -3.75 34.21
CA ASP A 96 43.35 -5.12 34.55
C ASP A 96 42.21 -6.15 34.51
N GLY A 97 41.01 -5.73 34.11
CA GLY A 97 39.81 -6.56 34.05
C GLY A 97 39.15 -6.79 35.41
N SER A 98 39.59 -6.13 36.49
CA SER A 98 38.84 -6.07 37.75
C SER A 98 37.78 -4.97 37.75
N CYS A 99 36.69 -5.14 38.51
CA CYS A 99 35.61 -4.16 38.64
C CYS A 99 34.82 -4.36 39.95
N GLY A 100 33.91 -3.43 40.27
CA GLY A 100 33.01 -3.57 41.41
C GLY A 100 33.47 -2.82 42.66
N GLY A 101 32.79 -3.02 43.78
CA GLY A 101 32.98 -2.22 45.01
C GLY A 101 34.38 -2.29 45.66
N THR A 102 35.20 -3.30 45.34
CA THR A 102 36.53 -3.51 45.95
C THR A 102 37.69 -2.94 45.12
N SER A 103 37.59 -2.96 43.79
CA SER A 103 38.58 -2.35 42.89
C SER A 103 38.16 -0.96 42.36
N LEU A 104 36.85 -0.68 42.39
CA LEU A 104 36.20 0.58 42.02
C LEU A 104 36.38 0.99 40.54
N TYR A 105 36.88 0.09 39.69
CA TYR A 105 36.91 0.26 38.24
C TYR A 105 35.57 -0.04 37.58
N ASN A 106 35.35 0.56 36.41
CA ASN A 106 34.17 0.33 35.57
C ASN A 106 34.57 -0.39 34.28
N CYS A 107 33.74 -1.32 33.81
CA CYS A 107 33.98 -2.10 32.61
C CYS A 107 33.64 -1.33 31.31
N THR A 108 32.85 -0.25 31.37
CA THR A 108 32.49 0.50 30.16
C THR A 108 33.70 1.16 29.51
N GLY A 109 34.05 0.71 28.30
CA GLY A 109 35.23 1.18 27.56
C GLY A 109 36.52 0.42 27.88
N SER A 110 36.46 -0.65 28.68
CA SER A 110 37.59 -1.55 28.92
C SER A 110 37.79 -2.53 27.77
N ALA A 111 39.04 -2.95 27.53
CA ALA A 111 39.37 -4.01 26.57
C ALA A 111 38.92 -5.41 27.03
N PHE A 112 38.53 -5.56 28.30
CA PHE A 112 38.08 -6.82 28.91
C PHE A 112 36.57 -7.04 28.80
N GLY A 113 35.82 -6.15 28.14
CA GLY A 113 34.37 -6.22 27.98
C GLY A 113 33.61 -5.29 28.92
N ALA A 114 32.32 -5.09 28.64
CA ALA A 114 31.52 -3.99 29.18
C ALA A 114 30.71 -4.31 30.46
N CYS A 115 30.48 -5.57 30.78
CA CYS A 115 29.71 -6.01 31.95
C CYS A 115 30.63 -6.27 33.15
N CYS A 116 30.20 -5.89 34.35
CA CYS A 116 30.91 -6.23 35.59
C CYS A 116 30.22 -7.40 36.30
N SER A 117 30.85 -8.57 36.32
CA SER A 117 30.33 -9.77 36.99
C SER A 117 30.17 -9.61 38.50
N SER A 118 29.36 -10.48 39.13
CA SER A 118 29.27 -10.61 40.59
C SER A 118 30.62 -10.93 41.26
N GLY A 119 31.53 -11.61 40.53
CA GLY A 119 32.89 -11.91 40.95
C GLY A 119 33.90 -10.77 40.79
N GLY A 120 33.46 -9.55 40.41
CA GLY A 120 34.33 -8.38 40.29
C GLY A 120 35.28 -8.43 39.08
N ARG A 121 34.86 -9.08 37.99
CA ARG A 121 35.59 -9.14 36.71
C ARG A 121 34.79 -8.56 35.55
N CYS A 122 35.47 -7.86 34.65
CA CYS A 122 34.92 -7.39 33.38
C CYS A 122 34.81 -8.53 32.36
N GLY A 123 33.76 -8.50 31.54
CA GLY A 123 33.52 -9.46 30.46
C GLY A 123 32.31 -9.08 29.61
N ASP A 124 32.16 -9.74 28.47
CA ASP A 124 30.98 -9.62 27.58
C ASP A 124 30.14 -10.90 27.52
N THR A 125 30.53 -11.97 28.23
CA THR A 125 29.79 -13.25 28.21
C THR A 125 28.61 -13.24 29.19
N THR A 126 27.65 -14.14 29.00
CA THR A 126 26.49 -14.32 29.89
C THR A 126 26.87 -14.54 31.36
N SER A 127 28.05 -15.10 31.65
CA SER A 127 28.55 -15.23 33.04
C SER A 127 28.98 -13.90 33.68
N HIS A 128 29.22 -12.86 32.88
CA HIS A 128 29.58 -11.51 33.34
C HIS A 128 28.40 -10.54 33.28
N CYS A 129 27.56 -10.68 32.25
CA CYS A 129 26.39 -9.85 32.00
C CYS A 129 25.09 -10.38 32.65
N GLY A 130 25.07 -11.63 33.11
CA GLY A 130 23.89 -12.28 33.67
C GLY A 130 23.60 -11.91 35.14
N THR A 131 22.98 -12.86 35.85
CA THR A 131 22.57 -12.70 37.25
C THR A 131 23.72 -12.24 38.15
N GLY A 132 23.50 -11.14 38.87
CA GLY A 132 24.50 -10.55 39.76
C GLY A 132 25.53 -9.63 39.07
N CYS A 133 25.35 -9.31 37.78
CA CYS A 133 26.07 -8.21 37.15
C CYS A 133 25.86 -6.90 37.95
N GLN A 134 26.91 -6.11 38.12
CA GLN A 134 26.95 -4.91 38.96
C GLN A 134 26.71 -3.63 38.12
N PRO A 135 25.49 -3.07 38.07
CA PRO A 135 25.14 -1.97 37.14
C PRO A 135 25.82 -0.63 37.46
N LEU A 136 26.39 -0.48 38.66
CA LEU A 136 27.20 0.69 39.03
C LEU A 136 28.61 0.65 38.41
N PHE A 137 29.06 -0.52 37.95
CA PHE A 137 30.44 -0.77 37.50
C PHE A 137 30.53 -1.41 36.11
N GLY A 138 29.42 -1.53 35.38
CA GLY A 138 29.38 -2.03 34.01
C GLY A 138 27.99 -1.95 33.39
N LYS A 139 27.89 -2.22 32.09
CA LYS A 139 26.62 -2.35 31.37
C LYS A 139 26.00 -3.72 31.64
N CYS A 140 25.02 -3.77 32.54
CA CYS A 140 24.28 -4.99 32.80
C CYS A 140 22.98 -5.04 31.97
N PRO A 141 22.71 -6.13 31.25
CA PRO A 141 21.36 -6.53 30.89
C PRO A 141 20.39 -6.42 32.08
N PRO A 142 19.11 -6.11 31.86
CA PRO A 142 18.12 -6.13 32.92
C PRO A 142 18.03 -7.52 33.58
N SER A 143 17.94 -7.58 34.91
CA SER A 143 17.94 -8.84 35.66
C SER A 143 16.70 -9.71 35.46
N ASN A 144 15.71 -9.20 34.72
CA ASN A 144 14.46 -9.84 34.34
C ASN A 144 14.43 -10.30 32.87
N VAL A 145 15.58 -10.41 32.18
CA VAL A 145 15.63 -11.09 30.87
C VAL A 145 15.21 -12.55 31.04
N THR A 146 14.28 -13.00 30.21
CA THR A 146 13.71 -14.34 30.30
C THR A 146 14.73 -15.46 30.08
N THR A 147 14.50 -16.59 30.75
CA THR A 147 15.30 -17.82 30.60
C THR A 147 14.54 -18.96 29.92
N ASP A 148 13.20 -18.90 29.92
CA ASP A 148 12.30 -19.91 29.34
C ASP A 148 11.50 -19.41 28.12
N GLY A 149 11.65 -18.12 27.77
CA GLY A 149 10.93 -17.49 26.67
C GLY A 149 9.63 -16.78 27.10
N SER A 150 9.23 -16.87 28.38
CA SER A 150 8.08 -16.15 28.91
C SER A 150 8.39 -14.67 29.17
N CYS A 151 7.45 -13.77 28.89
CA CYS A 151 7.60 -12.33 29.06
C CYS A 151 6.29 -11.62 29.41
N GLY A 152 6.37 -10.35 29.80
CA GLY A 152 5.20 -9.53 30.08
C GLY A 152 4.80 -9.49 31.55
N SER A 153 3.83 -8.64 31.86
CA SER A 153 3.33 -8.44 33.24
C SER A 153 2.74 -9.71 33.87
N ALA A 154 2.17 -10.62 33.06
CA ALA A 154 1.66 -11.91 33.52
C ALA A 154 2.77 -12.89 33.94
N ASN A 155 3.98 -12.75 33.38
CA ASN A 155 5.11 -13.65 33.59
C ASN A 155 6.19 -12.97 34.46
N GLY A 156 5.79 -12.49 35.64
CA GLY A 156 6.70 -11.86 36.61
C GLY A 156 7.34 -10.54 36.17
N GLY A 157 6.93 -9.97 35.02
CA GLY A 157 7.58 -8.82 34.42
C GLY A 157 8.86 -9.16 33.64
N ASN A 158 9.02 -10.41 33.19
CA ASN A 158 10.14 -10.85 32.36
C ASN A 158 10.17 -10.09 31.02
N ILE A 159 11.38 -9.84 30.49
CA ILE A 159 11.62 -9.15 29.21
C ILE A 159 12.34 -10.04 28.19
N CYS A 160 12.21 -9.67 26.92
CA CYS A 160 12.77 -10.40 25.79
C CYS A 160 14.11 -9.86 25.29
N THR A 161 14.41 -8.59 25.49
CA THR A 161 15.57 -7.91 24.89
C THR A 161 16.89 -8.53 25.39
N GLY A 162 17.68 -9.08 24.47
CA GLY A 162 18.91 -9.83 24.77
C GLY A 162 18.70 -11.31 25.11
N SER A 163 17.49 -11.86 24.97
CA SER A 163 17.22 -13.29 25.12
C SER A 163 17.52 -14.07 23.83
N ALA A 164 17.79 -15.37 23.96
CA ALA A 164 18.02 -16.26 22.81
C ALA A 164 16.77 -16.51 21.95
N PHE A 165 15.59 -16.12 22.43
CA PHE A 165 14.30 -16.33 21.76
C PHE A 165 13.95 -15.18 20.79
N GLY A 166 14.62 -14.04 20.91
CA GLY A 166 14.34 -12.80 20.17
C GLY A 166 13.82 -11.70 21.09
N ASP A 167 13.87 -10.45 20.62
CA ASP A 167 13.72 -9.26 21.47
C ASP A 167 12.27 -8.75 21.66
N CYS A 168 11.29 -9.31 20.97
CA CYS A 168 9.89 -8.85 20.99
C CYS A 168 9.03 -9.68 21.94
N CYS A 169 8.27 -9.04 22.83
CA CYS A 169 7.31 -9.73 23.70
C CYS A 169 5.91 -9.70 23.07
N SER A 170 5.36 -10.86 22.71
CA SER A 170 4.03 -10.96 22.08
C SER A 170 2.88 -10.60 23.02
N ALA A 171 1.68 -10.38 22.47
CA ALA A 171 0.46 -10.21 23.26
C ALA A 171 0.16 -11.38 24.21
N GLN A 172 0.62 -12.60 23.87
CA GLN A 172 0.44 -13.80 24.68
C GLN A 172 1.54 -13.99 25.75
N GLY A 173 2.52 -13.09 25.82
CA GLY A 173 3.59 -13.14 26.80
C GLY A 173 4.72 -14.11 26.45
N TYR A 174 5.07 -14.24 25.16
CA TYR A 174 6.21 -15.03 24.70
C TYR A 174 7.19 -14.19 23.88
N CYS A 175 8.48 -14.51 24.01
CA CYS A 175 9.55 -13.86 23.27
C CYS A 175 9.73 -14.44 21.86
N GLY A 176 9.95 -13.56 20.89
CA GLY A 176 10.21 -13.95 19.50
C GLY A 176 10.83 -12.81 18.68
N GLY A 177 11.28 -13.15 17.47
CA GLY A 177 11.81 -12.18 16.49
C GLY A 177 10.93 -11.97 15.25
N THR A 178 9.75 -12.59 15.17
CA THR A 178 8.87 -12.53 13.99
C THR A 178 7.75 -11.48 14.15
N LEU A 179 7.10 -11.09 13.05
CA LEU A 179 5.98 -10.13 13.08
C LEU A 179 4.83 -10.57 14.01
N ALA A 180 4.63 -11.86 14.26
CA ALA A 180 3.66 -12.36 15.23
C ALA A 180 3.98 -11.97 16.69
N HIS A 181 5.25 -11.71 17.00
CA HIS A 181 5.72 -11.29 18.32
C HIS A 181 5.98 -9.78 18.37
N CYS A 182 6.52 -9.22 17.28
CA CYS A 182 6.90 -7.81 17.17
C CYS A 182 5.77 -6.89 16.72
N GLY A 183 4.71 -7.42 16.10
CA GLY A 183 3.59 -6.70 15.51
C GLY A 183 2.43 -6.45 16.48
N ALA A 184 1.21 -6.80 16.05
CA ALA A 184 -0.02 -6.51 16.78
C ALA A 184 0.01 -6.99 18.24
N GLY A 185 -0.26 -6.08 19.18
CA GLY A 185 -0.30 -6.39 20.61
C GLY A 185 1.05 -6.67 21.27
N CYS A 186 2.17 -6.44 20.57
CA CYS A 186 3.50 -6.52 21.18
C CYS A 186 3.62 -5.60 22.42
N GLN A 187 4.15 -6.14 23.51
CA GLN A 187 4.22 -5.47 24.80
C GLN A 187 5.50 -4.63 24.92
N ALA A 188 5.44 -3.36 24.51
CA ALA A 188 6.60 -2.46 24.43
C ALA A 188 7.34 -2.21 25.78
N GLY A 189 6.70 -2.51 26.92
CA GLY A 189 7.37 -2.49 28.24
C GLY A 189 8.28 -3.69 28.52
N PHE A 190 8.20 -4.75 27.69
CA PHE A 190 8.87 -6.03 27.91
C PHE A 190 9.65 -6.53 26.67
N GLY A 191 9.71 -5.74 25.60
CA GLY A 191 10.49 -6.05 24.40
C GLY A 191 10.43 -4.92 23.36
N THR A 192 11.24 -5.03 22.31
CA THR A 192 11.31 -4.05 21.22
C THR A 192 10.28 -4.36 20.13
N CYS A 193 9.17 -3.62 20.14
CA CYS A 193 8.10 -3.78 19.16
C CYS A 193 8.37 -3.04 17.84
N SER A 194 7.74 -3.49 16.76
CA SER A 194 7.74 -2.79 15.48
C SER A 194 7.12 -1.39 15.58
N GLY A 195 7.57 -0.47 14.73
CA GLY A 195 6.96 0.86 14.62
C GLY A 195 5.46 0.75 14.32
N GLY A 196 4.61 1.28 15.20
CA GLY A 196 3.16 1.26 15.06
C GLY A 196 2.43 0.06 15.69
N SER A 197 3.12 -0.90 16.32
CA SER A 197 2.52 -2.12 16.90
C SER A 197 1.33 -1.89 17.84
N GLY A 198 1.38 -0.86 18.69
CA GLY A 198 0.27 -0.50 19.58
C GLY A 198 -0.96 0.07 18.87
N SER A 199 -0.82 0.50 17.62
CA SER A 199 -1.91 0.95 16.76
C SER A 199 -2.52 -0.18 15.92
N ILE A 200 -1.88 -1.35 15.81
CA ILE A 200 -2.43 -2.47 15.05
C ILE A 200 -3.57 -3.13 15.85
N SER A 201 -4.64 -3.51 15.16
CA SER A 201 -5.80 -4.21 15.76
C SER A 201 -5.42 -5.62 16.24
N ILE A 202 -5.91 -5.98 17.43
CA ILE A 202 -5.70 -7.28 18.10
C ILE A 202 -6.99 -8.10 18.28
N ASP A 203 -8.14 -7.44 18.14
CA ASP A 203 -9.50 -7.96 18.28
C ASP A 203 -10.23 -8.04 16.92
N GLY A 204 -9.62 -7.47 15.88
CA GLY A 204 -10.21 -7.38 14.54
C GLY A 204 -11.03 -6.11 14.34
N GLU A 205 -11.16 -5.23 15.33
CA GLU A 205 -11.83 -3.94 15.16
C GLU A 205 -10.86 -2.84 14.71
N CYS A 206 -11.33 -1.92 13.87
CA CYS A 206 -10.47 -0.94 13.19
C CYS A 206 -11.20 0.36 12.83
N GLY A 207 -10.44 1.32 12.29
CA GLY A 207 -11.01 2.51 11.70
C GLY A 207 -11.04 3.71 12.64
N SER A 208 -11.70 4.78 12.19
CA SER A 208 -11.74 6.07 12.90
C SER A 208 -12.44 6.02 14.26
N LYS A 209 -13.32 5.04 14.50
CA LYS A 209 -13.99 4.84 15.79
C LYS A 209 -13.03 4.34 16.87
N ASN A 210 -12.14 3.42 16.51
CA ASN A 210 -11.30 2.68 17.46
C ASN A 210 -9.84 3.13 17.43
N GLY A 211 -9.43 3.92 16.42
CA GLY A 211 -8.06 4.39 16.25
C GLY A 211 -7.06 3.28 15.91
N LYS A 212 -7.53 2.11 15.48
CA LYS A 212 -6.70 0.93 15.14
C LYS A 212 -6.59 0.71 13.64
N THR A 213 -5.40 0.31 13.20
CA THR A 213 -5.09 -0.09 11.83
C THR A 213 -5.07 -1.61 11.68
N CYS A 214 -5.44 -2.11 10.51
CA CYS A 214 -5.38 -3.53 10.18
C CYS A 214 -4.01 -3.94 9.59
N LYS A 215 -3.18 -2.98 9.18
CA LYS A 215 -1.87 -3.25 8.55
C LYS A 215 -0.96 -4.04 9.50
N GLY A 216 -0.59 -5.27 9.13
CA GLY A 216 0.17 -6.21 9.95
C GLY A 216 -0.66 -6.96 11.01
N SER A 217 -1.99 -6.97 10.90
CA SER A 217 -2.88 -7.72 11.80
C SER A 217 -3.16 -9.12 11.27
N ALA A 218 -3.37 -10.08 12.18
CA ALA A 218 -3.66 -11.48 11.85
C ALA A 218 -5.00 -11.69 11.11
N PHE A 219 -5.92 -10.71 11.20
CA PHE A 219 -7.21 -10.75 10.50
C PHE A 219 -7.11 -10.33 9.02
N GLY A 220 -5.98 -9.74 8.61
CA GLY A 220 -5.75 -9.19 7.27
C GLY A 220 -5.64 -7.66 7.28
N ASP A 221 -5.03 -7.10 6.22
CA ASP A 221 -4.57 -5.69 6.19
C ASP A 221 -5.66 -4.65 5.87
N CYS A 222 -6.86 -5.06 5.46
CA CYS A 222 -7.92 -4.17 5.01
C CYS A 222 -8.88 -3.82 6.16
N CYS A 223 -9.18 -2.54 6.34
CA CYS A 223 -10.18 -2.09 7.30
C CYS A 223 -11.50 -1.78 6.58
N SER A 224 -12.54 -2.56 6.82
CA SER A 224 -13.85 -2.41 6.15
C SER A 224 -14.55 -1.09 6.52
N GLY A 225 -15.56 -0.71 5.73
CA GLY A 225 -16.44 0.42 6.08
C GLY A 225 -17.26 0.21 7.37
N SER A 226 -17.45 -1.04 7.79
CA SER A 226 -18.08 -1.40 9.07
C SER A 226 -17.13 -1.31 10.27
N GLY A 227 -15.81 -1.17 10.05
CA GLY A 227 -14.80 -1.05 11.12
C GLY A 227 -14.20 -2.38 11.55
N PHE A 228 -14.10 -3.36 10.65
CA PHE A 228 -13.48 -4.66 10.92
C PHE A 228 -12.32 -4.97 9.97
N CYS A 229 -11.30 -5.64 10.49
CA CYS A 229 -10.14 -6.10 9.73
C CYS A 229 -10.45 -7.37 8.94
N GLY A 230 -9.96 -7.44 7.71
CA GLY A 230 -10.10 -8.61 6.86
C GLY A 230 -9.12 -8.61 5.68
N GLY A 231 -9.06 -9.73 4.97
CA GLY A 231 -8.31 -9.88 3.72
C GLY A 231 -9.17 -10.12 2.47
N THR A 232 -10.50 -10.14 2.59
CA THR A 232 -11.41 -10.42 1.45
C THR A 232 -11.82 -9.15 0.71
N ALA A 233 -12.34 -9.30 -0.52
CA ALA A 233 -12.86 -8.20 -1.32
C ALA A 233 -13.90 -7.33 -0.58
N ASP A 234 -14.71 -7.92 0.32
CA ASP A 234 -15.70 -7.19 1.13
C ASP A 234 -15.06 -6.24 2.15
N HIS A 235 -13.85 -6.54 2.60
CA HIS A 235 -13.08 -5.70 3.54
C HIS A 235 -12.18 -4.70 2.81
N CYS A 236 -11.61 -5.11 1.68
CA CYS A 236 -10.65 -4.32 0.90
C CYS A 236 -11.30 -3.43 -0.19
N GLY A 237 -12.57 -3.67 -0.51
CA GLY A 237 -13.31 -3.03 -1.60
C GLY A 237 -14.02 -1.74 -1.23
N ALA A 238 -15.28 -1.62 -1.65
CA ALA A 238 -16.10 -0.42 -1.44
C ALA A 238 -16.26 -0.08 0.06
N GLY A 239 -16.03 1.18 0.41
CA GLY A 239 -16.11 1.65 1.79
C GLY A 239 -14.89 1.34 2.68
N CYS A 240 -13.87 0.63 2.17
CA CYS A 240 -12.63 0.39 2.91
C CYS A 240 -11.97 1.71 3.39
N GLN A 241 -11.55 1.72 4.65
CA GLN A 241 -10.97 2.86 5.35
C GLN A 241 -9.45 2.93 5.13
N SER A 242 -9.01 3.58 4.04
CA SER A 242 -7.59 3.63 3.62
C SER A 242 -6.62 4.25 4.64
N GLY A 243 -7.11 5.08 5.57
CA GLY A 243 -6.33 5.58 6.70
C GLY A 243 -5.96 4.50 7.74
N PHE A 244 -6.71 3.39 7.77
CA PHE A 244 -6.63 2.32 8.76
C PHE A 244 -6.41 0.93 8.14
N GLY A 245 -6.13 0.84 6.84
CA GLY A 245 -5.90 -0.43 6.14
C GLY A 245 -5.36 -0.23 4.72
N THR A 246 -5.12 -1.33 4.01
CA THR A 246 -4.81 -1.33 2.57
C THR A 246 -6.07 -1.64 1.76
N CYS A 247 -6.56 -0.69 0.97
CA CYS A 247 -7.76 -0.89 0.16
C CYS A 247 -7.39 -1.28 -1.28
N SER A 248 -8.04 -2.29 -1.84
CA SER A 248 -7.87 -2.75 -3.22
C SER A 248 -8.52 -1.82 -4.25
N THR A 249 -9.48 -1.01 -3.81
CA THR A 249 -10.17 -0.01 -4.64
C THR A 249 -10.20 1.35 -3.94
N PRO A 250 -10.22 2.48 -4.69
CA PRO A 250 -10.38 3.79 -4.08
C PRO A 250 -11.72 3.92 -3.34
N SER A 251 -11.74 4.73 -2.27
CA SER A 251 -12.88 4.88 -1.33
C SER A 251 -14.15 5.51 -1.92
N ASN A 252 -14.14 5.82 -3.22
CA ASN A 252 -15.29 6.33 -3.96
C ASN A 252 -16.12 5.24 -4.66
N VAL A 253 -15.81 3.94 -4.54
CA VAL A 253 -16.71 2.89 -5.09
C VAL A 253 -18.08 2.94 -4.39
N SER A 254 -19.14 2.77 -5.18
CA SER A 254 -20.54 2.75 -4.74
C SER A 254 -20.87 1.49 -3.95
N SER A 255 -21.51 1.67 -2.79
CA SER A 255 -21.95 0.63 -1.86
C SER A 255 -23.48 0.45 -1.83
N ASP A 256 -24.24 1.40 -2.36
CA ASP A 256 -25.71 1.43 -2.39
C ASP A 256 -26.28 1.37 -3.82
N GLY A 257 -25.41 1.19 -4.82
CA GLY A 257 -25.76 1.18 -6.23
C GLY A 257 -25.95 2.57 -6.83
N ARG A 258 -25.72 3.67 -6.10
CA ARG A 258 -25.81 5.04 -6.62
C ARG A 258 -24.45 5.61 -6.99
N CYS A 259 -24.38 6.35 -8.10
CA CYS A 259 -23.15 6.88 -8.68
C CYS A 259 -23.35 8.26 -9.31
N GLY A 260 -22.26 8.86 -9.80
CA GLY A 260 -22.32 10.12 -10.53
C GLY A 260 -22.28 11.32 -9.59
N ALA A 261 -23.39 12.06 -9.49
CA ALA A 261 -23.47 13.32 -8.75
C ALA A 261 -23.15 13.21 -7.25
N ASN A 262 -23.23 12.00 -6.66
CA ASN A 262 -22.81 11.73 -5.28
C ASN A 262 -21.28 11.51 -5.13
N GLY A 263 -20.51 11.68 -6.21
CA GLY A 263 -19.06 11.44 -6.23
C GLY A 263 -18.66 9.96 -6.24
N LYS A 264 -19.62 9.02 -6.35
CA LYS A 264 -19.35 7.59 -6.31
C LYS A 264 -19.20 6.98 -7.70
N SER A 265 -18.31 5.99 -7.80
CA SER A 265 -17.97 5.23 -9.00
C SER A 265 -18.50 3.79 -8.92
N CYS A 266 -18.87 3.22 -10.06
CA CYS A 266 -19.31 1.83 -10.18
C CYS A 266 -18.15 0.86 -10.42
N ALA A 267 -16.93 1.35 -10.69
CA ALA A 267 -15.77 0.50 -10.94
C ALA A 267 -15.46 -0.41 -9.74
N GLY A 268 -15.65 -1.72 -9.89
CA GLY A 268 -15.49 -2.71 -8.80
C GLY A 268 -16.68 -2.82 -7.85
N SER A 269 -17.83 -2.23 -8.17
CA SER A 269 -19.06 -2.38 -7.37
C SER A 269 -19.82 -3.67 -7.73
N ALA A 270 -20.44 -4.31 -6.74
CA ALA A 270 -21.21 -5.55 -6.91
C ALA A 270 -22.45 -5.40 -7.82
N PHE A 271 -22.94 -4.17 -8.00
CA PHE A 271 -24.08 -3.87 -8.88
C PHE A 271 -23.70 -3.85 -10.38
N GLY A 272 -22.41 -3.83 -10.70
CA GLY A 272 -21.88 -3.70 -12.07
C GLY A 272 -21.06 -2.42 -12.25
N THR A 273 -20.32 -2.34 -13.37
CA THR A 273 -19.25 -1.35 -13.58
C THR A 273 -19.68 -0.06 -14.26
N CYS A 274 -20.88 0.01 -14.83
CA CYS A 274 -21.36 1.15 -15.60
C CYS A 274 -22.21 2.07 -14.72
N CYS A 275 -22.01 3.40 -14.82
CA CYS A 275 -22.86 4.38 -14.15
C CYS A 275 -23.88 4.94 -15.16
N SER A 276 -25.16 4.65 -14.99
CA SER A 276 -26.22 5.08 -15.90
C SER A 276 -26.42 6.60 -15.89
N SER A 277 -27.11 7.13 -16.90
CA SER A 277 -27.55 8.54 -16.94
C SER A 277 -28.39 8.94 -15.72
N GLY A 278 -29.15 8.00 -15.15
CA GLY A 278 -29.92 8.18 -13.92
C GLY A 278 -29.11 8.13 -12.62
N GLY A 279 -27.80 7.89 -12.66
CA GLY A 279 -26.94 7.83 -11.48
C GLY A 279 -27.00 6.50 -10.73
N TYR A 280 -27.20 5.38 -11.44
CA TYR A 280 -27.22 4.04 -10.86
C TYR A 280 -26.17 3.11 -11.49
N CYS A 281 -25.56 2.26 -10.66
CA CYS A 281 -24.61 1.25 -11.08
C CYS A 281 -25.32 0.03 -11.66
N GLY A 282 -24.83 -0.46 -12.80
CA GLY A 282 -25.34 -1.65 -13.45
C GLY A 282 -24.36 -2.27 -14.45
N GLY A 283 -24.74 -3.41 -15.02
CA GLY A 283 -24.00 -4.11 -16.08
C GLY A 283 -24.76 -4.26 -17.41
N THR A 284 -26.01 -3.78 -17.51
CA THR A 284 -26.81 -3.90 -18.75
C THR A 284 -26.54 -2.76 -19.73
N THR A 285 -26.98 -2.92 -20.97
CA THR A 285 -26.93 -1.88 -22.01
C THR A 285 -27.62 -0.57 -21.58
N ASP A 286 -28.63 -0.61 -20.73
CA ASP A 286 -29.32 0.60 -20.23
C ASP A 286 -28.45 1.41 -19.26
N HIS A 287 -27.47 0.75 -18.62
CA HIS A 287 -26.52 1.38 -17.71
C HIS A 287 -25.22 1.78 -18.42
N CYS A 288 -24.77 0.98 -19.39
CA CYS A 288 -23.51 1.18 -20.12
C CYS A 288 -23.67 2.01 -21.41
N GLY A 289 -24.89 2.12 -21.94
CA GLY A 289 -25.23 2.77 -23.21
C GLY A 289 -25.56 4.25 -23.07
N ALA A 290 -26.71 4.67 -23.60
CA ALA A 290 -27.08 6.08 -23.77
C ALA A 290 -26.94 6.91 -22.47
N GLY A 291 -26.08 7.92 -22.50
CA GLY A 291 -25.86 8.82 -21.36
C GLY A 291 -25.11 8.21 -20.17
N CYS A 292 -24.47 7.04 -20.33
CA CYS A 292 -23.58 6.49 -19.30
C CYS A 292 -22.46 7.48 -18.91
N GLN A 293 -22.22 7.63 -17.61
CA GLN A 293 -21.34 8.62 -17.02
C GLN A 293 -19.89 8.08 -16.91
N ALA A 294 -19.08 8.29 -17.94
CA ALA A 294 -17.73 7.74 -18.05
C ALA A 294 -16.76 8.14 -16.92
N SER A 295 -16.98 9.28 -16.25
CA SER A 295 -16.19 9.69 -15.08
C SER A 295 -16.44 8.84 -13.83
N PHE A 296 -17.52 8.04 -13.84
CA PHE A 296 -18.02 7.28 -12.69
C PHE A 296 -18.29 5.80 -13.02
N GLY A 297 -17.92 5.33 -14.22
CA GLY A 297 -18.10 3.93 -14.62
C GLY A 297 -17.56 3.62 -16.01
N SER A 298 -17.46 2.33 -16.33
CA SER A 298 -16.92 1.81 -17.58
C SER A 298 -18.00 1.72 -18.66
N CYS A 299 -18.22 2.80 -19.39
CA CYS A 299 -19.27 2.86 -20.42
C CYS A 299 -18.92 2.10 -21.72
N SER A 300 -19.97 1.68 -22.45
CA SER A 300 -19.83 1.09 -23.79
C SER A 300 -19.23 2.09 -24.77
N THR A 301 -18.40 1.61 -25.71
CA THR A 301 -17.84 2.42 -26.79
C THR A 301 -18.97 3.11 -27.57
N GLY A 302 -18.89 4.44 -27.71
CA GLY A 302 -19.91 5.24 -28.40
C GLY A 302 -21.10 5.69 -27.54
N SER A 303 -21.18 5.33 -26.26
CA SER A 303 -22.27 5.71 -25.32
C SER A 303 -22.65 7.20 -25.38
N GLY A 304 -21.66 8.09 -25.39
CA GLY A 304 -21.85 9.56 -25.45
C GLY A 304 -22.38 10.09 -26.79
N THR A 305 -22.40 9.26 -27.85
CA THR A 305 -22.99 9.60 -29.16
C THR A 305 -24.43 9.15 -29.32
N ILE A 306 -24.93 8.27 -28.44
CA ILE A 306 -26.32 7.79 -28.47
C ILE A 306 -27.24 8.89 -27.93
N SER A 307 -28.41 9.06 -28.56
CA SER A 307 -29.43 10.01 -28.14
C SER A 307 -30.04 9.66 -26.77
N THR A 308 -30.20 10.68 -25.92
CA THR A 308 -30.81 10.58 -24.57
C THR A 308 -32.15 11.29 -24.46
N ASP A 309 -32.51 12.09 -25.45
CA ASP A 309 -33.72 12.93 -25.50
C ASP A 309 -34.59 12.65 -26.75
N GLY A 310 -34.22 11.65 -27.54
CA GLY A 310 -34.88 11.29 -28.79
C GLY A 310 -34.46 12.15 -29.98
N GLN A 311 -33.57 13.14 -29.82
CA GLN A 311 -33.07 13.95 -30.93
C GLN A 311 -31.83 13.32 -31.58
N CYS A 312 -31.74 13.38 -32.90
CA CYS A 312 -30.72 12.71 -33.69
C CYS A 312 -30.31 13.49 -34.95
N GLY A 313 -29.41 12.89 -35.73
CA GLY A 313 -29.10 13.35 -37.08
C GLY A 313 -28.00 14.41 -37.13
N THR A 314 -27.75 14.92 -38.33
CA THR A 314 -26.67 15.90 -38.61
C THR A 314 -26.77 17.17 -37.76
N LYS A 315 -27.98 17.59 -37.38
CA LYS A 315 -28.22 18.78 -36.54
C LYS A 315 -27.75 18.61 -35.10
N ASN A 316 -27.89 17.40 -34.55
CA ASN A 316 -27.66 17.11 -33.12
C ASN A 316 -26.37 16.31 -32.87
N GLY A 317 -25.80 15.68 -33.92
CA GLY A 317 -24.61 14.83 -33.80
C GLY A 317 -24.83 13.54 -32.99
N LYS A 318 -26.09 13.12 -32.82
CA LYS A 318 -26.48 11.94 -32.03
C LYS A 318 -27.08 10.84 -32.90
N THR A 319 -26.76 9.59 -32.57
CA THR A 319 -27.33 8.39 -33.19
C THR A 319 -28.49 7.82 -32.36
N CYS A 320 -29.47 7.25 -33.03
CA CYS A 320 -30.58 6.51 -32.42
C CYS A 320 -30.21 5.06 -32.09
N THR A 321 -29.15 4.52 -32.69
CA THR A 321 -28.74 3.12 -32.50
C THR A 321 -28.37 2.86 -31.04
N GLY A 322 -29.13 2.00 -30.37
CA GLY A 322 -28.98 1.71 -28.94
C GLY A 322 -29.68 2.72 -28.01
N SER A 323 -30.55 3.58 -28.53
CA SER A 323 -31.41 4.46 -27.73
C SER A 323 -32.75 3.79 -27.40
N GLY A 324 -33.34 4.14 -26.25
CA GLY A 324 -34.66 3.65 -25.85
C GLY A 324 -35.83 4.16 -26.71
N PHE A 325 -35.59 5.14 -27.58
CA PHE A 325 -36.59 5.73 -28.47
C PHE A 325 -36.78 4.94 -29.78
N GLY A 326 -35.93 3.95 -30.04
CA GLY A 326 -35.84 3.25 -31.32
C GLY A 326 -34.55 3.57 -32.08
N ASN A 327 -34.23 2.75 -33.07
CA ASN A 327 -32.93 2.80 -33.76
C ASN A 327 -32.93 3.64 -35.04
N CYS A 328 -34.08 4.08 -35.56
CA CYS A 328 -34.17 4.84 -36.81
C CYS A 328 -34.14 6.35 -36.53
N CYS A 329 -33.37 7.12 -37.33
CA CYS A 329 -33.33 8.58 -37.24
C CYS A 329 -34.11 9.20 -38.40
N SER A 330 -35.23 9.85 -38.11
CA SER A 330 -36.15 10.42 -39.11
C SER A 330 -35.54 11.61 -39.87
N PRO A 331 -36.10 12.02 -41.03
CA PRO A 331 -35.69 13.25 -41.72
C PRO A 331 -35.80 14.51 -40.84
N ALA A 332 -36.77 14.50 -39.91
CA ALA A 332 -36.99 15.59 -38.97
C ALA A 332 -35.92 15.68 -37.86
N GLY A 333 -35.11 14.62 -37.67
CA GLY A 333 -34.08 14.57 -36.63
C GLY A 333 -34.56 13.98 -35.30
N TYR A 334 -35.53 13.05 -35.35
CA TYR A 334 -36.04 12.33 -34.17
C TYR A 334 -35.86 10.82 -34.29
N CYS A 335 -35.62 10.17 -33.15
CA CYS A 335 -35.52 8.72 -33.03
C CYS A 335 -36.88 8.05 -32.96
N GLY A 336 -37.01 6.91 -33.62
CA GLY A 336 -38.24 6.11 -33.60
C GLY A 336 -38.08 4.71 -34.17
N THR A 337 -39.21 4.00 -34.23
CA THR A 337 -39.34 2.64 -34.80
C THR A 337 -40.39 2.54 -35.91
N THR A 338 -41.18 3.59 -36.14
CA THR A 338 -42.25 3.58 -37.17
C THR A 338 -41.70 3.78 -38.58
N ALA A 339 -42.53 3.49 -39.60
CA ALA A 339 -42.16 3.73 -40.99
C ALA A 339 -41.66 5.16 -41.23
N ASP A 340 -42.33 6.18 -40.69
CA ASP A 340 -41.95 7.60 -40.84
C ASP A 340 -40.54 7.93 -40.31
N HIS A 341 -40.01 7.10 -39.41
CA HIS A 341 -38.65 7.22 -38.89
C HIS A 341 -37.65 6.37 -39.68
N CYS A 342 -38.07 5.21 -40.17
CA CYS A 342 -37.18 4.20 -40.77
C CYS A 342 -37.13 4.20 -42.30
N THR A 343 -38.11 4.79 -43.01
CA THR A 343 -38.23 4.71 -44.47
C THR A 343 -37.71 5.98 -45.18
N ALA A 344 -38.58 6.76 -45.83
CA ALA A 344 -38.22 7.85 -46.72
C ALA A 344 -37.37 8.92 -45.99
N GLY A 345 -36.12 9.10 -46.44
CA GLY A 345 -35.22 10.13 -45.89
C GLY A 345 -34.66 9.83 -44.49
N CYS A 346 -34.79 8.59 -43.98
CA CYS A 346 -34.11 8.17 -42.75
C CYS A 346 -32.58 8.37 -42.87
N GLN A 347 -31.97 8.88 -41.79
CA GLN A 347 -30.57 9.32 -41.77
C GLN A 347 -29.62 8.16 -41.44
N LEU A 348 -29.14 7.46 -42.48
CA LEU A 348 -28.25 6.28 -42.38
C LEU A 348 -27.00 6.45 -41.50
N GLY A 349 -26.46 7.67 -41.36
CA GLY A 349 -25.31 7.94 -40.48
C GLY A 349 -25.65 8.02 -38.98
N PHE A 350 -26.93 8.05 -38.64
CA PHE A 350 -27.44 8.32 -37.29
C PHE A 350 -28.53 7.34 -36.85
N GLY A 351 -28.75 6.25 -37.60
CA GLY A 351 -29.72 5.21 -37.25
C GLY A 351 -29.79 4.07 -38.26
N THR A 352 -30.47 2.99 -37.90
CA THR A 352 -30.64 1.79 -38.73
C THR A 352 -31.91 1.90 -39.59
N CYS A 353 -31.78 2.46 -40.78
CA CYS A 353 -32.92 2.64 -41.69
C CYS A 353 -33.35 1.34 -42.39
N SER A 354 -34.62 1.27 -42.80
CA SER A 354 -35.16 0.15 -43.58
C SER A 354 -34.47 0.01 -44.93
N SER A 355 -34.36 -1.22 -45.44
CA SER A 355 -33.80 -1.50 -46.77
C SER A 355 -34.50 -0.69 -47.86
N GLY A 356 -33.73 0.00 -48.71
CA GLY A 356 -34.27 0.85 -49.77
C GLY A 356 -34.71 2.26 -49.34
N SER A 357 -34.69 2.61 -48.05
CA SER A 357 -34.97 3.97 -47.51
C SER A 357 -34.33 5.12 -48.29
N ASN A 358 -33.08 4.96 -48.73
CA ASN A 358 -32.34 5.92 -49.54
C ASN A 358 -32.84 6.05 -50.99
N THR A 359 -33.60 5.08 -51.50
CA THR A 359 -34.23 5.11 -52.83
C THR A 359 -35.66 5.62 -52.81
N ILE A 360 -36.31 5.74 -51.64
CA ILE A 360 -37.67 6.27 -51.55
C ILE A 360 -37.64 7.79 -51.76
N SER A 361 -38.62 8.32 -52.49
CA SER A 361 -38.79 9.74 -52.76
C SER A 361 -39.18 10.53 -51.50
N THR A 362 -38.57 11.70 -51.32
CA THR A 362 -38.82 12.63 -50.19
C THR A 362 -39.38 13.98 -50.65
N ASP A 363 -39.38 14.24 -51.96
CA ASP A 363 -39.78 15.49 -52.63
C ASP A 363 -40.92 15.28 -53.65
N GLY A 364 -41.44 14.05 -53.74
CA GLY A 364 -42.43 13.64 -54.72
C GLY A 364 -41.87 13.42 -56.13
N LYS A 365 -40.55 13.44 -56.34
CA LYS A 365 -39.90 13.13 -57.64
C LYS A 365 -39.38 11.71 -57.72
N CYS A 366 -39.52 11.09 -58.89
CA CYS A 366 -39.24 9.66 -59.09
C CYS A 366 -38.76 9.31 -60.51
N GLY A 367 -38.33 8.06 -60.68
CA GLY A 367 -37.95 7.49 -61.98
C GLY A 367 -36.52 7.86 -62.37
N SER A 368 -36.35 8.91 -63.18
CA SER A 368 -35.06 9.31 -63.78
C SER A 368 -34.01 9.76 -62.76
N ASN A 369 -34.43 10.17 -61.56
CA ASN A 369 -33.57 10.48 -60.42
C ASN A 369 -33.16 9.24 -59.60
N GLY A 370 -33.52 8.03 -60.04
CA GLY A 370 -33.26 6.77 -59.31
C GLY A 370 -34.12 6.58 -58.07
N LYS A 371 -35.19 7.37 -57.88
CA LYS A 371 -36.10 7.27 -56.73
C LYS A 371 -37.39 6.53 -57.07
N THR A 372 -37.90 5.78 -56.10
CA THR A 372 -39.22 5.12 -56.14
C THR A 372 -40.23 5.86 -55.26
N CYS A 373 -41.51 5.77 -55.63
CA CYS A 373 -42.62 6.28 -54.83
C CYS A 373 -43.12 5.25 -53.81
N ALA A 374 -42.88 3.96 -54.04
CA ALA A 374 -43.29 2.89 -53.13
C ALA A 374 -42.69 3.12 -51.72
N GLY A 375 -43.55 3.30 -50.72
CA GLY A 375 -43.16 3.64 -49.34
C GLY A 375 -42.96 5.15 -49.06
N SER A 376 -43.28 6.03 -50.01
CA SER A 376 -43.29 7.49 -49.81
C SER A 376 -44.67 7.99 -49.36
N ALA A 377 -44.71 9.17 -48.72
CA ALA A 377 -45.96 9.85 -48.37
C ALA A 377 -46.76 10.38 -49.58
N PHE A 378 -46.17 10.37 -50.78
CA PHE A 378 -46.75 10.94 -51.99
C PHE A 378 -47.53 9.91 -52.83
N GLY A 379 -47.74 8.69 -52.31
CA GLY A 379 -48.34 7.58 -53.04
C GLY A 379 -47.31 6.60 -53.59
N THR A 380 -47.77 5.47 -54.12
CA THR A 380 -46.91 4.33 -54.52
C THR A 380 -46.46 4.37 -55.98
N CYS A 381 -47.11 5.16 -56.83
CA CYS A 381 -46.92 5.14 -58.28
C CYS A 381 -46.07 6.33 -58.76
N CYS A 382 -45.29 6.11 -59.82
CA CYS A 382 -44.49 7.14 -60.49
C CYS A 382 -45.03 7.42 -61.89
N SER A 383 -45.44 8.67 -62.15
CA SER A 383 -45.95 9.09 -63.46
C SER A 383 -44.84 9.16 -64.51
N SER A 384 -45.23 9.16 -65.80
CA SER A 384 -44.30 9.31 -66.93
C SER A 384 -43.52 10.64 -66.92
N VAL A 385 -44.00 11.66 -66.20
CA VAL A 385 -43.33 12.96 -65.99
C VAL A 385 -42.53 13.02 -64.69
N GLY A 386 -42.34 11.88 -64.00
CA GLY A 386 -41.46 11.76 -62.84
C GLY A 386 -42.02 12.33 -61.53
N ASN A 387 -43.34 12.31 -61.35
CA ASN A 387 -44.01 12.69 -60.09
C ASN A 387 -44.63 11.47 -59.39
N CYS A 388 -44.56 11.44 -58.06
CA CYS A 388 -45.27 10.46 -57.24
C CYS A 388 -46.75 10.80 -57.07
N GLY A 389 -47.60 9.78 -57.06
CA GLY A 389 -49.03 9.92 -56.78
C GLY A 389 -49.72 8.58 -56.53
N SER A 390 -51.01 8.67 -56.21
CA SER A 390 -51.92 7.51 -56.05
C SER A 390 -53.09 7.51 -57.04
N THR A 391 -53.18 8.49 -57.95
CA THR A 391 -54.27 8.57 -58.95
C THR A 391 -53.95 7.76 -60.21
N ALA A 392 -54.96 7.51 -61.04
CA ALA A 392 -54.80 6.84 -62.32
C ALA A 392 -53.77 7.51 -63.24
N ASP A 393 -53.61 8.84 -63.18
CA ASP A 393 -52.61 9.60 -63.95
C ASP A 393 -51.17 9.32 -63.52
N HIS A 394 -50.98 8.83 -62.29
CA HIS A 394 -49.67 8.49 -61.71
C HIS A 394 -49.38 6.99 -61.79
N CYS A 395 -50.39 6.14 -61.63
CA CYS A 395 -50.24 4.69 -61.76
C CYS A 395 -50.28 4.19 -63.21
N GLY A 396 -50.89 4.98 -64.12
CA GLY A 396 -51.08 4.64 -65.52
C GLY A 396 -52.14 3.56 -65.73
N GLN A 397 -53.05 3.79 -66.69
CA GLN A 397 -53.87 2.72 -67.25
C GLN A 397 -52.99 1.86 -68.20
N GLY A 398 -52.08 1.05 -67.64
CA GLY A 398 -51.14 0.31 -68.48
C GLY A 398 -49.91 -0.30 -67.82
N TRP A 399 -50.04 -1.03 -66.71
CA TRP A 399 -49.02 -2.02 -66.34
C TRP A 399 -49.20 -3.27 -67.20
N LEU A 400 -48.66 -3.23 -68.42
CA LEU A 400 -48.37 -4.47 -69.15
C LEU A 400 -47.15 -5.10 -68.47
N VAL A 401 -47.41 -6.14 -67.67
CA VAL A 401 -46.38 -6.83 -66.91
C VAL A 401 -45.41 -7.50 -67.90
N LEU A 402 -44.23 -6.89 -68.10
CA LEU A 402 -43.11 -7.53 -68.79
C LEU A 402 -42.48 -8.59 -67.88
N VAL A 403 -43.21 -9.68 -67.65
CA VAL A 403 -42.60 -10.97 -67.36
C VAL A 403 -42.11 -11.54 -68.69
N SER A 404 -40.79 -11.56 -68.86
CA SER A 404 -40.13 -12.22 -69.99
C SER A 404 -40.54 -13.69 -70.05
N PRO A 405 -41.00 -14.22 -71.20
CA PRO A 405 -41.37 -15.62 -71.31
C PRO A 405 -40.12 -16.50 -71.48
N PRO A 406 -39.99 -17.61 -70.74
CA PRO A 406 -39.36 -18.79 -71.29
C PRO A 406 -40.38 -19.50 -72.20
N LEU A 407 -39.97 -19.82 -73.41
CA LEU A 407 -40.66 -20.83 -74.23
C LEU A 407 -40.67 -22.15 -73.45
N THR A 408 -41.82 -22.81 -73.30
CA THR A 408 -42.09 -24.18 -73.83
C THR A 408 -43.53 -24.59 -73.52
N LEU A 409 -44.13 -25.32 -74.46
CA LEU A 409 -45.49 -25.88 -74.45
C LEU A 409 -45.69 -26.93 -73.32
N GLY A 410 -46.81 -26.86 -72.58
CA GLY A 410 -47.16 -27.84 -71.53
C GLY A 410 -48.61 -27.72 -71.04
N ILE A 411 -49.26 -28.83 -70.68
CA ILE A 411 -50.73 -28.99 -70.56
C ILE A 411 -51.17 -29.30 -69.11
N LEU A 412 -52.22 -28.60 -68.63
CA LEU A 412 -53.19 -28.89 -67.53
C LEU A 412 -52.75 -29.17 -66.05
N LEU A 413 -53.17 -28.25 -65.15
CA LEU A 413 -53.81 -28.47 -63.80
C LEU A 413 -52.97 -29.15 -62.65
N PRO A 414 -53.40 -29.15 -61.36
CA PRO A 414 -53.10 -28.05 -60.41
C PRO A 414 -52.57 -28.49 -59.00
N ASP A 415 -52.37 -27.51 -58.11
CA ASP A 415 -52.24 -27.59 -56.63
C ASP A 415 -51.11 -28.41 -55.96
N LYS A 416 -50.14 -27.71 -55.35
CA LYS A 416 -50.01 -27.64 -53.87
C LYS A 416 -49.00 -26.62 -53.35
N ALA A 417 -49.09 -26.33 -52.05
CA ALA A 417 -48.42 -25.24 -51.34
C ALA A 417 -47.13 -25.64 -50.60
N ALA A 418 -46.54 -24.60 -49.98
CA ALA A 418 -45.67 -24.56 -48.79
C ALA A 418 -44.15 -24.39 -49.02
N ASP A 419 -43.66 -23.29 -48.42
CA ASP A 419 -42.47 -23.14 -47.55
C ASP A 419 -41.13 -23.79 -47.96
N ASP A 420 -39.95 -23.27 -47.62
CA ASP A 420 -39.37 -22.03 -47.08
C ASP A 420 -37.87 -22.40 -46.87
N THR A 421 -37.06 -21.53 -46.29
CA THR A 421 -35.70 -21.78 -45.76
C THR A 421 -34.52 -21.82 -46.76
N SER A 422 -33.94 -20.62 -46.95
CA SER A 422 -32.60 -20.28 -46.45
C SER A 422 -31.31 -20.91 -47.03
N LEU A 423 -30.48 -20.00 -47.58
CA LEU A 423 -29.00 -19.93 -47.52
C LEU A 423 -28.16 -21.14 -48.00
N TRP A 424 -27.17 -20.86 -48.88
CA TRP A 424 -25.77 -20.61 -48.49
C TRP A 424 -24.78 -20.47 -49.69
N ILE A 425 -23.75 -19.63 -49.52
CA ILE A 425 -22.36 -19.70 -50.08
C ILE A 425 -22.13 -19.52 -51.61
N ALA A 426 -22.02 -18.25 -52.01
CA ALA A 426 -20.77 -17.57 -52.44
C ALA A 426 -19.96 -17.90 -53.73
N ARG A 427 -19.33 -16.82 -54.24
CA ARG A 427 -18.21 -16.72 -55.23
C ARG A 427 -18.65 -16.99 -56.69
N ARG A 428 -18.18 -16.27 -57.72
CA ARG A 428 -17.03 -15.34 -57.86
C ARG A 428 -17.29 -14.31 -58.98
N ALA A 429 -16.50 -13.22 -58.96
CA ALA A 429 -16.17 -12.36 -60.10
C ALA A 429 -15.87 -13.16 -61.40
N SER A 430 -16.04 -12.64 -62.62
CA SER A 430 -15.46 -11.37 -63.09
C SER A 430 -16.05 -10.82 -64.40
N ARG A 431 -15.90 -9.51 -64.57
CA ARG A 431 -15.91 -8.67 -65.79
C ARG A 431 -15.93 -9.37 -67.16
N ALA A 432 -16.83 -8.89 -68.03
CA ALA A 432 -16.67 -8.99 -69.48
C ALA A 432 -15.65 -7.97 -70.02
N ARG A 433 -14.94 -8.30 -71.11
CA ARG A 433 -14.71 -7.37 -72.24
C ARG A 433 -14.23 -8.07 -73.52
N ALA A 434 -14.89 -7.73 -74.63
CA ALA A 434 -14.41 -7.66 -76.02
C ALA A 434 -13.31 -8.64 -76.49
N LEU A 435 -13.69 -9.57 -77.37
CA LEU A 435 -13.68 -9.33 -78.83
C LEU A 435 -14.83 -10.07 -79.51
#